data_AF-A0A382XPN7-F1
#
_entry.id   AF-A0A382XPN7-F1
#
_cell.length_a   1.000
_cell.length_b   1.000
_cell.length_c   1.000
_cell.angle_alpha   90.00
_cell.angle_beta   90.00
_cell.angle_gamma   90.00
#
_symmetry.space_group_name_H-M   'P 1'
#
loop_
_entity.id
_entity.type
_entity.pdbx_description
1 polymer ?
#
loop_
_entity_poly.entity_id
_entity_poly.type
_entity_poly.pdbx_seq_one_letter_code
_entity_poly.pdbx_strand_id
1 'polypeptide(L)'
;FELMDYIGNDINYTVTETVFAAFYFDQRYKPSFTQKRMKEAGYLGRKSGRGYYDYSSENTPKANEDRELGKKILWRVLSMLINEAADALFLKIASREDIDLAMTKGVNYPKGLLAWADEIGIDNVLKQLEDLQAEYGEDRYRPSPILKRMVKENKTFY
;
A
#
# COMPACT_ATOMS: atom_id res chain seq x y z
N PHE A 1 10.23 1.93 -4.32
CA PHE A 1 10.44 3.17 -5.08
C PHE A 1 10.80 2.92 -6.54
N GLU A 2 11.66 1.95 -6.87
CA GLU A 2 12.03 1.65 -8.26
C GLU A 2 10.85 1.44 -9.22
N LEU A 3 9.78 0.76 -8.76
CA LEU A 3 8.56 0.59 -9.56
C LEU A 3 7.89 1.93 -9.91
N MET A 4 7.89 2.90 -9.00
CA MET A 4 7.34 4.24 -9.26
C MET A 4 8.17 4.97 -10.31
N ASP A 5 9.50 4.84 -10.27
CA ASP A 5 10.38 5.41 -11.28
C ASP A 5 10.27 4.71 -12.63
N TYR A 6 9.87 3.44 -12.66
CA TYR A 6 9.58 2.71 -13.89
C TYR A 6 8.25 3.15 -14.53
N ILE A 7 7.18 3.25 -13.73
CA ILE A 7 5.86 3.74 -14.19
C ILE A 7 5.92 5.21 -14.61
N GLY A 8 6.63 6.01 -13.83
CA GLY A 8 6.71 7.46 -13.95
C GLY A 8 6.04 8.16 -12.76
N ASN A 9 6.79 9.02 -12.06
CA ASN A 9 6.29 9.70 -10.85
C ASN A 9 5.11 10.64 -11.13
N ASP A 10 5.03 11.24 -12.31
CA ASP A 10 3.89 12.03 -12.77
C ASP A 10 2.61 11.19 -12.91
N ILE A 11 2.72 10.02 -13.54
CA ILE A 11 1.58 9.12 -13.75
C ILE A 11 1.12 8.55 -12.42
N ASN A 12 2.05 8.01 -11.63
CA ASN A 12 1.72 7.42 -10.33
C ASN A 12 1.08 8.44 -9.38
N TYR A 13 1.66 9.66 -9.30
CA TYR A 13 1.10 10.73 -8.47
C TYR A 13 -0.29 11.17 -8.93
N THR A 14 -0.51 11.29 -10.25
CA THR A 14 -1.80 11.73 -10.81
C THR A 14 -2.91 10.71 -10.51
N VAL A 15 -2.61 9.41 -10.59
CA VAL A 15 -3.55 8.35 -10.18
C VAL A 15 -3.89 8.48 -8.69
N THR A 16 -2.89 8.64 -7.83
CA THR A 16 -3.13 8.82 -6.38
C THR A 16 -3.97 10.06 -6.09
N GLU A 17 -3.68 11.19 -6.72
CA GLU A 17 -4.44 12.44 -6.56
C GLU A 17 -5.90 12.28 -7.02
N THR A 18 -6.12 11.55 -8.11
CA THR A 18 -7.47 11.27 -8.63
C THR A 18 -8.27 10.40 -7.66
N VAL A 19 -7.67 9.32 -7.13
CA VAL A 19 -8.31 8.47 -6.13
C VAL A 19 -8.61 9.27 -4.85
N PHE A 20 -7.66 10.07 -4.38
CA PHE A 20 -7.84 10.91 -3.20
C PHE A 20 -9.01 11.89 -3.35
N ALA A 21 -9.12 12.56 -4.50
CA ALA A 21 -10.23 13.47 -4.78
C ALA A 21 -11.56 12.72 -4.93
N ALA A 22 -11.57 11.57 -5.61
CA ALA A 22 -12.78 10.76 -5.82
C ALA A 22 -13.35 10.18 -4.51
N PHE A 23 -12.48 9.91 -3.53
CA PHE A 23 -12.86 9.48 -2.18
C PHE A 23 -13.02 10.66 -1.20
N TYR A 24 -13.39 11.84 -1.70
CA TYR A 24 -13.66 13.03 -0.88
C TYR A 24 -12.53 13.39 0.10
N PHE A 25 -11.29 13.25 -0.35
CA PHE A 25 -10.08 13.59 0.42
C PHE A 25 -9.88 12.74 1.69
N ASP A 26 -10.30 11.47 1.64
CA ASP A 26 -10.01 10.50 2.68
C ASP A 26 -8.50 10.39 2.94
N GLN A 27 -8.09 10.60 4.20
CA GLN A 27 -6.69 10.65 4.60
C GLN A 27 -5.90 9.37 4.26
N ARG A 28 -6.58 8.24 4.07
CA ARG A 28 -5.93 7.00 3.66
C ARG A 28 -5.24 7.10 2.31
N TYR A 29 -5.84 7.82 1.35
CA TYR A 29 -5.32 7.98 0.00
C TYR A 29 -4.47 9.26 -0.17
N LYS A 30 -4.17 9.96 0.91
CA LYS A 30 -3.44 11.24 0.86
C LYS A 30 -2.10 11.08 0.10
N PRO A 31 -1.89 11.86 -0.97
CA PRO A 31 -0.68 11.77 -1.77
C PRO A 31 0.56 12.27 -1.01
N SER A 32 1.73 11.77 -1.42
CA SER A 32 3.01 12.16 -0.81
C SER A 32 3.48 13.52 -1.31
N PHE A 33 3.76 14.42 -0.37
CA PHE A 33 4.34 15.72 -0.70
C PHE A 33 5.73 15.61 -1.37
N THR A 34 6.51 14.60 -1.00
CA THR A 34 7.81 14.32 -1.63
C THR A 34 7.63 13.97 -3.11
N GLN A 35 6.66 13.13 -3.42
CA GLN A 35 6.39 12.74 -4.81
C GLN A 35 5.82 13.91 -5.63
N LYS A 36 5.01 14.78 -5.01
CA LYS A 36 4.55 16.04 -5.63
C LYS A 36 5.73 16.90 -6.08
N ARG A 37 6.70 17.12 -5.20
CA ARG A 37 7.91 17.90 -5.51
C ARG A 37 8.73 17.27 -6.64
N MET A 38 8.83 15.94 -6.68
CA MET A 38 9.52 15.24 -7.78
C MET A 38 8.81 15.46 -9.11
N LYS A 39 7.47 15.35 -9.15
CA LYS A 39 6.66 15.65 -10.34
C LYS A 39 6.87 17.10 -10.79
N GLU A 40 6.79 18.07 -9.88
CA GLU A 40 6.99 19.50 -10.18
C GLU A 40 8.40 19.83 -10.68
N ALA A 41 9.42 19.12 -10.19
CA ALA A 41 10.80 19.27 -10.62
C ALA A 41 11.14 18.51 -11.93
N GLY A 42 10.20 17.78 -12.53
CA GLY A 42 10.45 16.96 -13.72
C GLY A 42 11.26 15.69 -13.45
N TYR A 43 11.35 15.24 -12.19
CA TYR A 43 12.02 13.98 -11.81
C TYR A 43 11.04 12.81 -11.95
N LEU A 44 10.75 12.48 -13.20
CA LEU A 44 9.71 11.55 -13.60
C LEU A 44 10.16 10.09 -13.60
N GLY A 45 11.35 9.77 -13.09
CA GLY A 45 11.89 8.41 -13.06
C GLY A 45 12.76 8.12 -14.27
N ARG A 46 12.72 6.88 -14.78
CA ARG A 46 13.62 6.42 -15.85
C ARG A 46 13.47 7.22 -17.15
N LYS A 47 12.25 7.62 -17.50
CA LYS A 47 11.97 8.37 -18.74
C LYS A 47 12.59 9.78 -18.79
N SER A 48 12.92 10.35 -17.63
CA SER A 48 13.62 11.64 -17.50
C SER A 48 15.06 11.49 -17.03
N GLY A 49 15.57 10.25 -16.93
CA GLY A 49 16.91 9.97 -16.40
C GLY A 49 17.08 10.22 -14.89
N ARG A 50 16.02 10.62 -14.17
CA ARG A 50 16.06 10.96 -12.74
C ARG A 50 14.68 10.85 -12.09
N GLY A 51 14.61 10.21 -10.93
CA GLY A 51 13.44 10.07 -10.07
C GLY A 51 13.84 9.98 -8.60
N TYR A 52 13.40 8.95 -7.89
CA TYR A 52 13.99 8.56 -6.61
C TYR A 52 15.46 8.16 -6.76
N TYR A 53 15.81 7.56 -7.91
CA TYR A 53 17.18 7.23 -8.27
C TYR A 53 17.67 8.12 -9.40
N ASP A 54 18.99 8.33 -9.45
CA ASP A 54 19.65 8.94 -10.59
C ASP A 54 19.99 7.84 -11.62
N TYR A 55 19.37 7.91 -12.79
CA TYR A 55 19.57 6.97 -13.90
C TYR A 55 20.48 7.55 -14.99
N SER A 56 20.96 8.80 -14.82
CA SER A 56 21.90 9.44 -15.73
C SER A 56 23.36 9.04 -15.45
N SER A 57 23.60 8.50 -14.25
CA SER A 57 24.91 7.99 -13.84
C SER A 57 24.83 6.50 -13.53
N GLU A 58 25.92 5.77 -13.76
CA GLU A 58 26.02 4.34 -13.40
C GLU A 58 26.02 4.11 -11.87
N ASN A 59 26.03 5.18 -11.07
CA ASN A 59 26.12 5.11 -9.62
C ASN A 59 24.72 5.09 -8.97
N THR A 60 23.97 4.02 -9.23
CA THR A 60 22.73 3.78 -8.48
C THR A 60 23.09 3.45 -7.03
N PRO A 61 22.54 4.19 -6.03
CA PRO A 61 22.85 3.92 -4.64
C PRO A 61 22.44 2.50 -4.26
N LYS A 62 23.33 1.77 -3.58
CA LYS A 62 23.03 0.44 -3.05
C LYS A 62 21.90 0.54 -2.03
N ALA A 63 20.97 -0.41 -2.09
CA ALA A 63 19.90 -0.51 -1.13
C ALA A 63 20.45 -0.73 0.30
N ASN A 64 19.76 -0.17 1.29
CA ASN A 64 20.03 -0.54 2.68
C ASN A 64 19.55 -1.98 2.92
N GLU A 65 20.44 -2.85 3.38
CA GLU A 65 20.18 -4.27 3.61
C GLU A 65 19.82 -4.60 5.08
N ASP A 66 19.48 -3.58 5.89
CA ASP A 66 18.96 -3.79 7.25
C ASP A 66 17.65 -4.60 7.21
N ARG A 67 17.77 -5.88 7.57
CA ARG A 67 16.66 -6.83 7.56
C ARG A 67 15.61 -6.53 8.61
N GLU A 68 15.98 -5.99 9.76
CA GLU A 68 15.02 -5.72 10.83
C GLU A 68 14.18 -4.49 10.50
N LEU A 69 14.80 -3.45 9.94
CA LEU A 69 14.08 -2.33 9.37
C LEU A 69 13.19 -2.78 8.19
N GLY A 70 13.73 -3.63 7.30
CA GLY A 70 12.99 -4.17 6.16
C GLY A 70 11.72 -4.92 6.57
N LYS A 71 11.79 -5.76 7.61
CA LYS A 71 10.62 -6.44 8.17
C LYS A 71 9.57 -5.46 8.70
N LYS A 72 9.98 -4.42 9.42
CA LYS A 72 9.04 -3.38 9.93
C LYS A 72 8.35 -2.64 8.79
N ILE A 73 9.08 -2.26 7.76
CA ILE A 73 8.54 -1.60 6.57
C ILE A 73 7.55 -2.52 5.85
N LEU A 74 7.96 -3.77 5.59
CA LEU A 74 7.12 -4.77 4.94
C LEU A 74 5.82 -4.98 5.70
N TRP A 75 5.90 -5.15 7.03
CA TRP A 75 4.75 -5.42 7.87
C TRP A 75 3.74 -4.27 7.81
N ARG A 76 4.19 -3.02 7.94
CA ARG A 76 3.33 -1.83 7.81
C ARG A 76 2.67 -1.73 6.43
N VAL A 77 3.41 -1.98 5.36
CA VAL A 77 2.87 -1.92 3.99
C VAL A 77 1.85 -3.02 3.76
N LEU A 78 2.17 -4.26 4.15
CA LEU A 78 1.30 -5.40 3.96
C LEU A 78 -0.01 -5.27 4.74
N SER A 79 0.04 -4.87 6.02
CA SER A 79 -1.18 -4.65 6.81
C SER A 79 -2.09 -3.59 6.20
N MET A 80 -1.51 -2.51 5.65
CA MET A 80 -2.29 -1.47 4.95
C MET A 80 -2.94 -1.98 3.66
N LEU A 81 -2.24 -2.81 2.88
CA LEU A 81 -2.80 -3.42 1.67
C LEU A 81 -3.93 -4.39 2.00
N ILE A 82 -3.75 -5.24 3.01
CA ILE A 82 -4.78 -6.16 3.50
C ILE A 82 -6.00 -5.38 3.98
N ASN A 83 -5.80 -4.28 4.73
CA ASN A 83 -6.87 -3.43 5.21
C ASN A 83 -7.72 -2.86 4.06
N GLU A 84 -7.06 -2.45 2.98
CA GLU A 84 -7.73 -1.93 1.79
C GLU A 84 -8.51 -3.03 1.03
N ALA A 85 -7.93 -4.22 0.91
CA ALA A 85 -8.62 -5.38 0.33
C ALA A 85 -9.86 -5.77 1.16
N ALA A 86 -9.75 -5.73 2.48
CA ALA A 86 -10.85 -5.98 3.40
C ALA A 86 -11.96 -4.94 3.27
N ASP A 87 -11.62 -3.66 3.11
CA ASP A 87 -12.60 -2.60 2.86
C ASP A 87 -13.27 -2.73 1.48
N ALA A 88 -12.53 -3.10 0.44
CA ALA A 88 -13.11 -3.37 -0.87
C ALA A 88 -14.14 -4.51 -0.83
N LEU A 89 -13.86 -5.57 -0.07
CA LEU A 89 -14.81 -6.66 0.18
C LEU A 89 -16.01 -6.18 1.01
N PHE A 90 -15.76 -5.44 2.09
CA PHE A 90 -16.80 -4.92 2.99
C PHE A 90 -17.79 -4.01 2.26
N LEU A 91 -17.29 -3.16 1.37
CA LEU A 91 -18.07 -2.25 0.52
C LEU A 91 -18.69 -2.95 -0.71
N LYS A 92 -18.47 -4.26 -0.87
CA LYS A 92 -18.97 -5.09 -1.98
C LYS A 92 -18.52 -4.56 -3.36
N ILE A 93 -17.30 -4.04 -3.45
CA ILE A 93 -16.71 -3.59 -4.72
C ILE A 93 -16.43 -4.80 -5.62
N ALA A 94 -15.97 -5.91 -5.05
CA ALA A 94 -15.69 -7.16 -5.75
C ALA A 94 -15.80 -8.36 -4.82
N SER A 95 -15.83 -9.57 -5.39
CA SER A 95 -15.74 -10.81 -4.61
C SER A 95 -14.34 -10.97 -4.01
N ARG A 96 -14.21 -11.77 -2.95
CA ARG A 96 -12.90 -12.08 -2.34
C ARG A 96 -11.95 -12.74 -3.36
N GLU A 97 -12.47 -13.61 -4.22
CA GLU A 97 -11.72 -14.30 -5.26
C GLU A 97 -11.20 -13.33 -6.32
N ASP A 98 -12.04 -12.38 -6.75
CA ASP A 98 -11.65 -11.39 -7.75
C ASP A 98 -10.63 -10.39 -7.21
N ILE A 99 -10.74 -9.99 -5.92
CA ILE A 99 -9.76 -9.12 -5.26
C ILE A 99 -8.38 -9.80 -5.27
N ASP A 100 -8.30 -11.04 -4.80
CA ASP A 100 -7.04 -11.77 -4.72
C ASP A 100 -6.48 -12.11 -6.12
N LEU A 101 -7.34 -12.40 -7.09
CA LEU A 101 -6.96 -12.59 -8.49
C LEU A 101 -6.39 -11.29 -9.10
N ALA A 102 -7.03 -10.15 -8.87
CA ALA A 102 -6.57 -8.86 -9.37
C ALA A 102 -5.19 -8.49 -8.82
N MET A 103 -4.93 -8.75 -7.53
CA MET A 103 -3.63 -8.44 -6.93
C MET A 103 -2.53 -9.37 -7.44
N THR A 104 -2.82 -10.64 -7.64
CA THR A 104 -1.82 -11.62 -8.13
C THR A 104 -1.57 -11.51 -9.63
N LYS A 105 -2.59 -11.22 -10.44
CA LYS A 105 -2.46 -11.16 -11.91
C LYS A 105 -2.29 -9.76 -12.46
N GLY A 106 -2.87 -8.75 -11.82
CA GLY A 106 -2.78 -7.36 -12.26
C GLY A 106 -1.48 -6.68 -11.85
N VAL A 107 -1.05 -6.88 -10.60
CA VAL A 107 0.14 -6.21 -10.03
C VAL A 107 1.19 -7.20 -9.50
N ASN A 108 1.06 -8.48 -9.86
CA ASN A 108 2.06 -9.52 -9.63
C ASN A 108 2.46 -9.73 -8.16
N TYR A 109 1.52 -9.56 -7.23
CA TYR A 109 1.76 -9.97 -5.84
C TYR A 109 1.88 -11.50 -5.75
N PRO A 110 2.76 -12.02 -4.88
CA PRO A 110 3.02 -13.46 -4.78
C PRO A 110 1.81 -14.26 -4.27
N LYS A 111 0.87 -13.58 -3.59
CA LYS A 111 -0.33 -14.16 -3.00
C LYS A 111 -1.43 -13.11 -2.99
N GLY A 112 -2.68 -13.58 -3.02
CA GLY A 112 -3.85 -12.75 -2.78
C GLY A 112 -3.81 -12.16 -1.37
N LEU A 113 -4.25 -10.91 -1.21
CA LEU A 113 -4.11 -10.19 0.07
C LEU A 113 -5.01 -10.79 1.15
N LEU A 114 -6.23 -11.20 0.82
CA LEU A 114 -7.17 -11.79 1.76
C LEU A 114 -6.70 -13.18 2.20
N ALA A 115 -6.26 -14.01 1.26
CA ALA A 115 -5.66 -15.31 1.58
C ALA A 115 -4.38 -15.15 2.42
N TRP A 116 -3.59 -14.10 2.17
CA TRP A 116 -2.39 -13.84 2.96
C TRP A 116 -2.72 -13.38 4.39
N ALA A 117 -3.83 -12.65 4.57
CA ALA A 117 -4.32 -12.26 5.89
C ALA A 117 -4.71 -13.48 6.75
N ASP A 118 -5.37 -14.47 6.15
CA ASP A 118 -5.74 -15.72 6.86
C ASP A 118 -4.51 -16.52 7.30
N GLU A 119 -3.48 -16.58 6.44
CA GLU A 119 -2.22 -17.28 6.78
C GLU A 119 -1.43 -16.60 7.90
N ILE A 120 -1.38 -15.26 7.89
CA ILE A 120 -0.65 -14.50 8.90
C ILE A 120 -1.44 -14.41 10.22
N GLY A 121 -2.76 -14.48 10.14
CA GLY A 121 -3.69 -14.21 11.24
C GLY A 121 -4.27 -12.80 11.14
N ILE A 122 -5.58 -12.73 11.02
CA ILE A 122 -6.34 -11.47 10.94
C ILE A 122 -6.17 -10.64 12.22
N ASP A 123 -6.03 -11.31 13.37
CA ASP A 123 -5.75 -10.69 14.66
C ASP A 123 -4.41 -9.95 14.68
N ASN A 124 -3.37 -10.53 14.07
CA ASN A 124 -2.06 -9.88 13.95
C ASN A 124 -2.15 -8.63 13.06
N VAL A 125 -2.88 -8.70 11.94
CA VAL A 125 -3.10 -7.56 11.05
C VAL A 125 -3.88 -6.46 11.76
N LEU A 126 -4.97 -6.82 12.45
CA LEU A 126 -5.79 -5.87 13.20
C LEU A 126 -4.96 -5.16 14.27
N LYS A 127 -4.21 -5.92 15.06
CA LYS A 127 -3.34 -5.37 16.10
C LYS A 127 -2.32 -4.40 15.52
N GLN A 128 -1.67 -4.74 14.40
CA GLN A 128 -0.72 -3.83 13.76
C GLN A 128 -1.37 -2.51 13.33
N LEU A 129 -2.58 -2.54 12.80
CA LEU A 129 -3.32 -1.34 12.40
C LEU A 129 -3.70 -0.49 13.61
N GLU A 130 -4.13 -1.13 14.71
CA GLU A 130 -4.45 -0.45 15.96
C GLU A 130 -3.21 0.18 16.60
N ASP A 131 -2.08 -0.52 16.61
CA ASP A 131 -0.80 0.00 17.11
C ASP A 131 -0.35 1.22 16.29
N LEU A 132 -0.44 1.16 14.95
CA LEU A 132 -0.13 2.30 14.07
C LEU A 132 -1.11 3.46 14.27
N GLN A 133 -2.40 3.18 14.43
CA GLN A 133 -3.41 4.21 14.67
C GLN A 133 -3.16 4.90 16.02
N ALA A 134 -2.79 4.15 17.05
CA ALA A 134 -2.45 4.70 18.37
C ALA A 134 -1.15 5.51 18.34
N GLU A 135 -0.12 5.06 17.61
CA GLU A 135 1.17 5.74 17.49
C GLU A 135 1.05 7.07 16.74
N TYR A 136 0.37 7.09 15.59
CA TYR A 136 0.31 8.28 14.74
C TYR A 136 -0.90 9.17 15.03
N GLY A 137 -1.96 8.65 15.67
CA GLY A 137 -3.22 9.36 15.86
C GLY A 137 -3.93 9.70 14.55
N GLU A 138 -3.55 9.06 13.45
CA GLU A 138 -4.07 9.33 12.11
C GLU A 138 -5.17 8.34 11.72
N ASP A 139 -6.26 8.87 11.19
CA ASP A 139 -7.35 8.06 10.63
C ASP A 139 -6.92 7.19 9.43
N ARG A 140 -5.76 7.52 8.84
CA ARG A 140 -5.11 6.73 7.79
C ARG A 140 -4.97 5.25 8.14
N TYR A 141 -4.69 4.93 9.41
CA TYR A 141 -4.49 3.55 9.88
C TYR A 141 -5.75 2.89 10.44
N ARG A 142 -6.92 3.54 10.32
CA ARG A 142 -8.17 2.97 10.86
C ARG A 142 -8.39 1.54 10.32
N PRO A 143 -8.57 0.53 11.19
CA PRO A 143 -8.85 -0.81 10.73
C PRO A 143 -10.25 -0.92 10.12
N SER A 144 -10.38 -1.71 9.06
CA SER A 144 -11.65 -2.03 8.43
C SER A 144 -12.62 -2.66 9.45
N PRO A 145 -13.92 -2.31 9.43
CA PRO A 145 -14.91 -2.93 10.31
C PRO A 145 -14.99 -4.45 10.16
N ILE A 146 -14.74 -5.00 8.96
CA ILE A 146 -14.82 -6.44 8.73
C ILE A 146 -13.71 -7.20 9.48
N LEU A 147 -12.49 -6.66 9.55
CA LEU A 147 -11.38 -7.25 10.29
C LEU A 147 -11.74 -7.38 11.78
N LYS A 148 -12.31 -6.31 12.38
CA LYS A 148 -12.77 -6.33 13.78
C LYS A 148 -13.85 -7.37 14.03
N ARG A 149 -14.81 -7.51 13.12
CA ARG A 149 -15.89 -8.50 13.23
C ARG A 149 -15.35 -9.92 13.10
N MET A 150 -14.45 -10.16 12.14
CA MET A 150 -13.85 -11.46 11.89
C MET A 150 -13.03 -11.95 13.09
N VAL A 151 -12.22 -11.09 13.69
CA VAL A 151 -11.47 -11.43 14.92
C VAL A 151 -12.43 -11.75 16.06
N LYS A 152 -13.47 -10.93 16.26
CA LYS A 152 -14.48 -11.17 17.31
C LYS A 152 -15.23 -12.49 17.13
N GLU A 153 -15.53 -12.86 15.88
CA GLU A 153 -16.27 -14.08 15.52
C GLU A 153 -15.36 -15.28 15.26
N ASN A 154 -14.04 -15.11 15.38
CA ASN A 154 -13.03 -16.10 15.05
C ASN A 154 -13.19 -16.70 13.63
N LYS A 155 -13.38 -15.83 12.64
CA LYS A 155 -13.58 -16.16 11.22
C LYS A 155 -12.40 -15.75 10.35
N THR A 156 -12.25 -16.44 9.22
CA THR A 156 -11.30 -16.21 8.13
C THR A 156 -12.01 -15.71 6.87
N PHE A 157 -11.26 -15.18 5.91
CA PHE A 157 -11.81 -14.80 4.59
C PHE A 157 -12.13 -16.02 3.73
N TYR A 158 -11.40 -17.12 3.95
CA TYR A 158 -11.56 -18.41 3.27
C TYR A 158 -12.05 -19.53 4.17
#